data_AF-A0A7C4F1U0-F1
#
_entry.id   AF-A0A7C4F1U0-F1
#
_cell.length_a   1.000
_cell.length_b   1.000
_cell.length_c   1.000
_cell.angle_alpha   90.00
_cell.angle_beta   90.00
_cell.angle_gamma   90.00
#
_symmetry.space_group_name_H-M   'P 1'
#
loop_
_entity.id
_entity.type
_entity.pdbx_description
1 polymer ?
#
loop_
_entity_poly.entity_id
_entity_poly.type
_entity_poly.pdbx_seq_one_letter_code
_entity_poly.pdbx_strand_id
1 'polypeptide(L)'
;MPTADEGQLLTGRVVFQYFYDCGGDIDLEKIPQEKLKIVHRVPPKRLRVLAPKYEEVGLQPLEVSLGTKNIDGHEARVEGRIFPIGVIEIYTVIEFRNAGLESLIKLVRLDEHPVKVAGREVEFEAVAREDFEKLLEVIKPAIVSPYPAFKRPETYTLIMITDSSPKLKANDFLRRFRKQTAGILRGEREWKKLSSKEVEDALKTYLSYSEDDIVIVDWYSALMSGAVNYMDDLEHMIELAKIQLLELKSYDKLLDMRLERAYDSLYAVFTGPGVGVFWGRRWYGRLAAAAGELAEWRVEVTDLVEDMRNILKFTGDWYLGKLYRISSERFRIQDWLALVDKKLGQLQELYAMAMERVDVHRAMTLELLIIILIAIEVLLAIVIGFK
;
A
#
# COMPACT_ATOMS: atom_id res chain seq x y z
N MET A 1 18.13 41.92 14.34
CA MET A 1 17.68 42.13 12.95
C MET A 1 16.25 41.62 12.87
N PRO A 2 15.28 42.41 12.37
CA PRO A 2 13.94 41.89 12.17
C PRO A 2 14.04 40.74 11.17
N THR A 3 13.62 39.55 11.56
CA THR A 3 13.63 38.36 10.70
C THR A 3 12.67 38.57 9.55
N ALA A 4 13.08 38.26 8.33
CA ALA A 4 12.32 38.42 7.08
C ALA A 4 11.04 37.54 6.98
N ASP A 5 10.52 37.05 8.11
CA ASP A 5 9.41 36.11 8.26
C ASP A 5 8.03 36.80 8.39
N GLU A 6 7.94 38.09 8.73
CA GLU A 6 6.66 38.72 9.15
C GLU A 6 5.67 39.05 8.01
N GLY A 7 6.00 38.76 6.75
CA GLY A 7 5.20 39.21 5.60
C GLY A 7 4.68 38.14 4.65
N GLN A 8 5.10 36.88 4.78
CA GLN A 8 4.70 35.84 3.83
C GLN A 8 3.39 35.19 4.25
N LEU A 9 2.34 35.46 3.48
CA LEU A 9 1.00 34.90 3.67
C LEU A 9 0.75 33.81 2.62
N LEU A 10 0.23 32.67 3.06
CA LEU A 10 -0.06 31.51 2.22
C LEU A 10 -1.55 31.18 2.29
N THR A 11 -2.08 30.72 1.17
CA THR A 11 -3.44 30.21 1.05
C THR A 11 -3.38 28.85 0.37
N GLY A 12 -4.16 27.90 0.86
CA GLY A 12 -4.10 26.53 0.38
C GLY A 12 -4.87 25.54 1.25
N ARG A 13 -4.49 24.26 1.15
CA ARG A 13 -5.06 23.17 1.94
C ARG A 13 -3.97 22.23 2.44
N VAL A 14 -4.20 21.65 3.61
CA VAL A 14 -3.46 20.48 4.10
C VAL A 14 -4.39 19.28 3.99
N VAL A 15 -3.91 18.19 3.40
CA VAL A 15 -4.64 16.94 3.24
C VAL A 15 -3.91 15.85 4.03
N PHE A 16 -4.55 15.32 5.07
CA PHE A 16 -4.05 14.18 5.83
C PHE A 16 -4.65 12.91 5.24
N GLN A 17 -3.82 12.03 4.68
CA GLN A 17 -4.25 10.81 3.99
C GLN A 17 -3.93 9.57 4.82
N TYR A 18 -4.90 8.67 4.91
CA TYR A 18 -4.80 7.38 5.60
C TYR A 18 -5.26 6.28 4.65
N PHE A 19 -4.34 5.42 4.22
CA PHE A 19 -4.62 4.30 3.33
C PHE A 19 -4.72 3.02 4.14
N TYR A 20 -5.88 2.37 4.09
CA TYR A 20 -6.17 1.13 4.80
C TYR A 20 -6.37 -0.02 3.82
N ASP A 21 -5.82 -1.18 4.17
CA ASP A 21 -6.11 -2.45 3.51
C ASP A 21 -7.45 -2.99 4.05
N CYS A 22 -8.39 -3.28 3.16
CA CYS A 22 -9.69 -3.84 3.57
C CYS A 22 -9.69 -5.38 3.64
N GLY A 23 -8.59 -6.04 3.29
CA GLY A 23 -8.46 -7.49 3.41
C GLY A 23 -9.02 -8.26 2.22
N GLY A 24 -8.96 -7.71 1.01
CA GLY A 24 -9.44 -8.37 -0.22
C GLY A 24 -9.75 -7.36 -1.32
N ASP A 25 -9.81 -7.81 -2.57
CA ASP A 25 -10.26 -6.97 -3.68
C ASP A 25 -11.72 -6.54 -3.48
N ILE A 26 -12.11 -5.41 -4.06
CA ILE A 26 -13.46 -4.83 -3.91
C ILE A 26 -14.15 -4.78 -5.27
N ASP A 27 -15.30 -5.44 -5.34
CA ASP A 27 -16.22 -5.32 -6.47
C ASP A 27 -17.11 -4.07 -6.29
N LEU A 28 -16.74 -2.97 -6.97
CA LEU A 28 -17.44 -1.69 -6.82
C LEU A 28 -18.94 -1.76 -7.20
N GLU A 29 -19.34 -2.71 -8.06
CA GLU A 29 -20.75 -2.88 -8.45
C GLU A 29 -21.59 -3.49 -7.33
N LYS A 30 -20.97 -4.25 -6.42
CA LYS A 30 -21.63 -4.87 -5.26
C LYS A 30 -21.72 -3.94 -4.05
N ILE A 31 -21.13 -2.75 -4.10
CA ILE A 31 -21.21 -1.78 -3.02
C ILE A 31 -22.65 -1.27 -2.92
N PRO A 32 -23.28 -1.28 -1.73
CA PRO A 32 -24.60 -0.69 -1.52
C PRO A 32 -24.49 0.85 -1.53
N GLN A 33 -24.39 1.44 -2.73
CA GLN A 33 -24.16 2.87 -2.93
C GLN A 33 -25.25 3.74 -2.31
N GLU A 34 -26.47 3.23 -2.16
CA GLU A 34 -27.59 3.91 -1.49
C GLU A 34 -27.34 4.21 0.00
N LYS A 35 -26.38 3.51 0.62
CA LYS A 35 -25.96 3.75 2.01
C LYS A 35 -24.82 4.77 2.12
N LEU A 36 -24.31 5.24 0.98
CA LEU A 36 -23.15 6.11 0.89
C LEU A 36 -23.53 7.47 0.29
N LYS A 37 -22.83 8.52 0.72
CA LYS A 37 -22.95 9.84 0.10
C LYS A 37 -21.94 9.95 -1.04
N ILE A 38 -22.30 9.41 -2.20
CA ILE A 38 -21.41 9.39 -3.37
C ILE A 38 -21.09 10.82 -3.82
N VAL A 39 -19.81 11.07 -4.08
CA VAL A 39 -19.31 12.32 -4.68
C VAL A 39 -18.94 12.02 -6.13
N HIS A 40 -19.61 12.65 -7.08
CA HIS A 40 -19.25 12.51 -8.48
C HIS A 40 -18.16 13.53 -8.84
N ARG A 41 -16.90 13.08 -8.92
CA ARG A 41 -15.81 13.86 -9.52
C ARG A 41 -15.53 13.38 -10.93
N VAL A 42 -15.19 14.33 -11.80
CA VAL A 42 -14.68 14.00 -13.13
C VAL A 42 -13.24 13.53 -12.94
N PRO A 43 -12.88 12.31 -13.36
CA PRO A 43 -11.52 11.82 -13.22
C PRO A 43 -10.53 12.75 -13.94
N PRO A 44 -9.30 12.89 -13.44
CA PRO A 44 -8.34 13.82 -14.02
C PRO A 44 -8.07 13.46 -15.48
N LYS A 45 -8.18 14.44 -16.39
CA LYS A 45 -8.11 14.22 -17.84
C LYS A 45 -6.78 13.64 -18.32
N ARG A 46 -5.70 13.76 -17.54
CA ARG A 46 -4.32 13.46 -17.93
C ARG A 46 -3.75 12.19 -17.30
N LEU A 47 -4.45 11.60 -16.33
CA LEU A 47 -3.99 10.40 -15.67
C LEU A 47 -4.42 9.17 -16.48
N ARG A 48 -3.49 8.66 -17.31
CA ARG A 48 -3.58 7.31 -17.86
C ARG A 48 -2.49 6.46 -17.22
N VAL A 49 -2.88 5.49 -16.43
CA VAL A 49 -2.02 4.42 -15.90
C VAL A 49 -2.32 3.20 -16.75
N LEU A 50 -1.42 2.82 -17.67
CA LEU A 50 -1.65 1.68 -18.56
C LEU A 50 -0.89 0.46 -18.03
N ALA A 51 -1.34 -0.10 -16.91
CA ALA A 51 -0.91 -1.41 -16.43
C ALA A 51 -2.15 -2.29 -16.32
N PRO A 52 -2.18 -3.53 -16.84
CA PRO A 52 -3.40 -4.33 -16.98
C PRO A 52 -4.35 -4.31 -15.78
N LYS A 53 -3.90 -4.65 -14.56
CA LYS A 53 -4.75 -4.55 -13.35
C LYS A 53 -5.16 -3.12 -12.98
N TYR A 54 -4.32 -2.12 -13.25
CA TYR A 54 -4.62 -0.71 -12.94
C TYR A 54 -5.42 0.01 -14.05
N GLU A 55 -5.47 -0.57 -15.25
CA GLU A 55 -6.18 -0.08 -16.44
C GLU A 55 -7.54 -0.78 -16.62
N GLU A 56 -7.61 -2.11 -16.48
CA GLU A 56 -8.86 -2.89 -16.58
C GLU A 56 -9.83 -2.58 -15.44
N VAL A 57 -9.28 -2.38 -14.24
CA VAL A 57 -10.08 -2.09 -13.05
C VAL A 57 -10.37 -0.59 -12.95
N GLY A 58 -9.53 0.25 -13.57
CA GLY A 58 -9.53 1.69 -13.37
C GLY A 58 -9.25 2.02 -11.91
N LEU A 59 -8.15 2.69 -11.61
CA LEU A 59 -8.01 3.41 -10.33
C LEU A 59 -8.99 4.60 -10.26
N GLN A 60 -10.24 4.42 -10.66
CA GLN A 60 -11.33 5.32 -10.42
C GLN A 60 -11.99 4.87 -9.13
N PRO A 61 -11.54 5.40 -7.98
CA PRO A 61 -12.16 5.05 -6.73
C PRO A 61 -13.61 5.50 -6.73
N LEU A 62 -14.45 4.78 -5.98
CA LEU A 62 -15.74 5.31 -5.57
C LEU A 62 -15.49 6.36 -4.47
N GLU A 63 -15.73 7.63 -4.79
CA GLU A 63 -15.59 8.72 -3.83
C GLU A 63 -16.84 8.87 -2.96
N VAL A 64 -16.60 9.04 -1.65
CA VAL A 64 -17.66 9.15 -0.63
C VAL A 64 -17.40 10.33 0.29
N SER A 65 -18.43 11.13 0.55
CA SER A 65 -18.37 12.21 1.55
C SER A 65 -18.68 11.64 2.93
N LEU A 66 -17.76 11.83 3.87
CA LEU A 66 -17.90 11.43 5.28
C LEU A 66 -18.34 12.61 6.16
N GLY A 67 -18.53 13.78 5.56
CA GLY A 67 -19.04 14.99 6.19
C GLY A 67 -17.94 15.95 6.65
N THR A 68 -18.33 16.91 7.47
CA THR A 68 -17.43 17.93 8.00
C THR A 68 -17.32 17.76 9.52
N LYS A 69 -16.10 17.85 10.05
CA LYS A 69 -15.78 17.77 11.46
C LYS A 69 -15.06 19.04 11.90
N ASN A 70 -15.27 19.46 13.14
CA ASN A 70 -14.43 20.49 13.74
C ASN A 70 -13.29 19.81 14.50
N ILE A 71 -12.05 20.05 14.07
CA ILE A 71 -10.82 19.46 14.63
C ILE A 71 -9.94 20.62 15.13
N ASP A 72 -9.78 20.73 16.45
CA ASP A 72 -9.00 21.82 17.08
C ASP A 72 -9.38 23.24 16.63
N GLY A 73 -10.68 23.46 16.35
CA GLY A 73 -11.20 24.74 15.88
C GLY A 73 -11.13 24.92 14.37
N HIS A 74 -10.53 23.99 13.63
CA HIS A 74 -10.50 23.97 12.17
C HIS A 74 -11.72 23.24 11.62
N GLU A 75 -12.36 23.82 10.62
CA GLU A 75 -13.37 23.12 9.83
C GLU A 75 -12.66 22.17 8.87
N ALA A 76 -12.84 20.87 9.09
CA ALA A 76 -12.16 19.80 8.38
C ALA A 76 -13.18 18.97 7.58
N ARG A 77 -13.01 18.92 6.26
CA ARG A 77 -13.83 18.06 5.39
C ARG A 77 -13.20 16.67 5.34
N VAL A 78 -13.99 15.64 5.61
CA VAL A 78 -13.55 14.25 5.58
C VAL A 78 -14.22 13.53 4.42
N GLU A 79 -13.41 12.82 3.64
CA GLU A 79 -13.83 12.09 2.46
C GLU A 79 -13.13 10.73 2.43
N GLY A 80 -13.70 9.80 1.65
CA GLY A 80 -13.13 8.48 1.42
C GLY A 80 -13.05 8.17 -0.07
N ARG A 81 -12.03 7.42 -0.45
CA ARG A 81 -11.87 6.83 -1.78
C ARG A 81 -11.78 5.32 -1.62
N ILE A 82 -12.73 4.60 -2.23
CA ILE A 82 -12.77 3.14 -2.19
C ILE A 82 -12.17 2.64 -3.51
N PHE A 83 -10.97 2.06 -3.42
CA PHE A 83 -10.27 1.51 -4.55
C PHE A 83 -10.59 0.02 -4.73
N PRO A 84 -10.84 -0.43 -5.96
CA PRO A 84 -11.19 -1.82 -6.26
C PRO A 84 -10.08 -2.83 -5.96
N ILE A 85 -8.83 -2.36 -5.87
CA ILE A 85 -7.64 -3.14 -5.46
C ILE A 85 -7.54 -3.40 -3.95
N GLY A 86 -8.65 -3.27 -3.22
CA GLY A 86 -8.69 -3.58 -1.79
C GLY A 86 -8.14 -2.50 -0.86
N VAL A 87 -8.12 -1.25 -1.31
CA VAL A 87 -7.65 -0.11 -0.52
C VAL A 87 -8.78 0.89 -0.28
N ILE A 88 -8.90 1.36 0.96
CA ILE A 88 -9.74 2.51 1.29
C ILE A 88 -8.83 3.63 1.78
N GLU A 89 -8.83 4.75 1.08
CA GLU A 89 -8.24 5.99 1.59
C GLU A 89 -9.31 6.75 2.37
N ILE A 90 -8.98 7.18 3.58
CA ILE A 90 -9.70 8.23 4.31
C ILE A 90 -8.80 9.45 4.33
N TYR A 91 -9.31 10.59 3.88
CA TYR A 91 -8.54 11.82 3.90
C TYR A 91 -9.31 12.98 4.50
N THR A 92 -8.56 13.80 5.24
CA THR A 92 -9.07 14.99 5.93
C THR A 92 -8.45 16.23 5.30
N VAL A 93 -9.30 17.11 4.78
CA VAL A 93 -8.90 18.37 4.14
C VAL A 93 -9.17 19.53 5.08
N ILE A 94 -8.13 20.29 5.40
CA ILE A 94 -8.22 21.55 6.15
C ILE A 94 -7.71 22.69 5.27
N GLU A 95 -8.59 23.63 4.96
CA GLU A 95 -8.22 24.85 4.24
C GLU A 95 -7.59 25.88 5.17
N PHE A 96 -6.59 26.61 4.67
CA PHE A 96 -5.99 27.74 5.37
C PHE A 96 -5.93 28.95 4.43
N ARG A 97 -6.11 30.14 5.00
CA ARG A 97 -6.06 31.41 4.26
C ARG A 97 -5.21 32.41 5.02
N ASN A 98 -4.36 33.14 4.29
CA ASN A 98 -3.46 34.15 4.86
C ASN A 98 -2.65 33.62 6.06
N ALA A 99 -2.19 32.38 6.00
CA ALA A 99 -1.42 31.76 7.06
C ALA A 99 0.08 32.03 6.85
N GLY A 100 0.78 32.40 7.93
CA GLY A 100 2.25 32.44 7.93
C GLY A 100 2.86 31.03 7.99
N LEU A 101 4.13 30.91 7.60
CA LEU A 101 4.86 29.63 7.60
C LEU A 101 4.84 28.91 8.97
N GLU A 102 5.03 29.63 10.08
CA GLU A 102 4.97 29.01 11.41
C GLU A 102 3.57 28.49 11.79
N SER A 103 2.51 29.14 11.29
CA SER A 103 1.13 28.66 11.51
C SER A 103 0.85 27.42 10.66
N LEU A 104 1.40 27.36 9.44
CA LEU A 104 1.32 26.16 8.60
C LEU A 104 2.06 24.97 9.22
N ILE A 105 3.22 25.18 9.85
CA ILE A 105 3.92 24.12 10.60
C ILE A 105 3.04 23.59 11.75
N LYS A 106 2.35 24.47 12.48
CA LYS A 106 1.42 24.01 13.54
C LYS A 106 0.27 23.19 12.96
N LEU A 107 -0.27 23.61 11.82
CA LEU A 107 -1.36 22.91 11.15
C LEU A 107 -0.94 21.52 10.69
N VAL A 108 0.24 21.38 10.06
CA VAL A 108 0.74 20.09 9.57
C VAL A 108 1.01 19.10 10.70
N ARG A 109 1.24 19.58 11.93
CA ARG A 109 1.51 18.75 13.12
C ARG A 109 0.25 18.34 13.89
N LEU A 110 -0.94 18.61 13.36
CA LEU A 110 -2.20 18.22 14.01
C LEU A 110 -2.31 16.70 14.18
N ASP A 111 -1.67 15.92 13.31
CA ASP A 111 -1.65 14.45 13.37
C ASP A 111 -0.61 13.88 14.37
N GLU A 112 0.25 14.71 14.95
CA GLU A 112 1.28 14.30 15.91
C GLU A 112 0.81 14.30 17.38
N HIS A 113 -0.39 14.82 17.67
CA HIS A 113 -0.89 14.99 19.04
C HIS A 113 -2.40 14.70 19.12
N PRO A 114 -2.94 14.46 20.33
CA PRO A 114 -4.38 14.44 20.54
C PRO A 114 -5.03 15.77 20.14
N VAL A 115 -6.19 15.68 19.48
CA VAL A 115 -6.99 16.81 19.01
C VAL A 115 -8.39 16.78 19.60
N LYS A 116 -9.03 17.95 19.68
CA LYS A 116 -10.40 18.08 20.12
C LYS A 116 -11.36 17.93 18.94
N VAL A 117 -12.20 16.90 19.02
CA VAL A 117 -13.28 16.63 18.04
C VAL A 117 -14.60 16.49 18.79
N ALA A 118 -15.57 17.35 18.45
CA ALA A 118 -16.88 17.40 19.11
C ALA A 118 -16.80 17.46 20.65
N GLY A 119 -15.83 18.22 21.18
CA GLY A 119 -15.62 18.41 22.62
C GLY A 119 -14.89 17.25 23.34
N ARG A 120 -14.47 16.21 22.63
CA ARG A 120 -13.67 15.10 23.16
C ARG A 120 -12.24 15.17 22.64
N GLU A 121 -11.29 14.81 23.48
CA GLU A 121 -9.88 14.68 23.10
C GLU A 121 -9.64 13.26 22.54
N VAL A 122 -9.14 13.18 21.31
CA VAL A 122 -8.92 11.93 20.56
C VAL A 122 -7.62 12.02 19.78
N GLU A 123 -6.95 10.89 19.57
CA GLU A 123 -5.85 10.81 18.60
C GLU A 123 -6.36 11.16 17.20
N PHE A 124 -5.62 11.97 16.44
CA PHE A 124 -6.06 12.39 15.11
C PHE A 124 -6.32 11.19 14.17
N GLU A 125 -5.44 10.17 14.19
CA GLU A 125 -5.63 8.93 13.43
C GLU A 125 -6.93 8.20 13.80
N ALA A 126 -7.40 8.31 15.05
CA ALA A 126 -8.63 7.65 15.47
C ALA A 126 -9.85 8.21 14.72
N VAL A 127 -9.82 9.48 14.31
CA VAL A 127 -10.89 10.10 13.49
C VAL A 127 -11.01 9.39 12.15
N ALA A 128 -9.88 9.16 11.47
CA ALA A 128 -9.84 8.46 10.19
C ALA A 128 -10.19 6.97 10.35
N ARG A 129 -9.67 6.32 11.40
CA ARG A 129 -9.96 4.91 11.70
C ARG A 129 -11.44 4.67 11.95
N GLU A 130 -12.11 5.52 12.72
CA GLU A 130 -13.56 5.39 12.97
C GLU A 130 -14.38 5.48 11.68
N ASP A 131 -13.99 6.32 10.74
CA ASP A 131 -14.71 6.44 9.46
C ASP A 131 -14.37 5.27 8.52
N PHE A 132 -13.11 4.81 8.52
CA PHE A 132 -12.70 3.59 7.82
C PHE A 132 -13.51 2.38 8.30
N GLU A 133 -13.62 2.16 9.61
CA GLU A 133 -14.36 1.02 10.17
C GLU A 133 -15.84 1.07 9.78
N LYS A 134 -16.47 2.25 9.78
CA LYS A 134 -17.84 2.44 9.31
C LYS A 134 -17.99 2.13 7.82
N LEU A 135 -17.07 2.60 6.99
CA LEU A 135 -17.08 2.30 5.56
C LEU A 135 -16.85 0.81 5.30
N LEU A 136 -15.92 0.18 6.01
CA LEU A 136 -15.60 -1.23 5.90
C LEU A 136 -16.83 -2.10 6.18
N GLU A 137 -17.61 -1.79 7.21
CA GLU A 137 -18.86 -2.50 7.51
C GLU A 137 -19.90 -2.37 6.39
N VAL A 138 -19.96 -1.22 5.70
CA VAL A 138 -20.87 -1.01 4.56
C VAL A 138 -20.39 -1.78 3.33
N ILE A 139 -19.09 -1.78 3.03
CA ILE A 139 -18.52 -2.41 1.83
C ILE A 139 -18.26 -3.91 1.99
N LYS A 140 -18.36 -4.47 3.19
CA LYS A 140 -18.09 -5.89 3.49
C LYS A 140 -18.72 -6.89 2.50
N PRO A 141 -19.98 -6.71 2.02
CA PRO A 141 -20.57 -7.61 1.03
C PRO A 141 -19.90 -7.58 -0.37
N ALA A 142 -19.13 -6.54 -0.65
CA ALA A 142 -18.44 -6.31 -1.92
C ALA A 142 -16.97 -6.82 -1.91
N ILE A 143 -16.46 -7.27 -0.76
CA ILE A 143 -15.10 -7.80 -0.64
C ILE A 143 -15.05 -9.21 -1.24
N VAL A 144 -14.12 -9.41 -2.18
CA VAL A 144 -13.84 -10.67 -2.88
C VAL A 144 -12.46 -11.18 -2.47
N SER A 145 -12.26 -12.50 -2.48
CA SER A 145 -11.00 -13.15 -2.11
C SER A 145 -10.43 -12.69 -0.75
N PRO A 146 -11.21 -12.78 0.35
CA PRO A 146 -10.83 -12.16 1.61
C PRO A 146 -9.59 -12.80 2.24
N TYR A 147 -8.76 -11.96 2.84
CA TYR A 147 -7.57 -12.32 3.60
C TYR A 147 -7.46 -11.50 4.90
N PRO A 148 -6.60 -11.90 5.85
CA PRO A 148 -6.40 -11.12 7.08
C PRO A 148 -5.76 -9.76 6.74
N ALA A 149 -6.54 -8.69 6.86
CA ALA A 149 -6.13 -7.33 6.51
C ALA A 149 -4.89 -6.87 7.31
N PHE A 150 -4.02 -6.13 6.63
CA PHE A 150 -2.92 -5.40 7.23
C PHE A 150 -3.46 -4.22 8.05
N LYS A 151 -3.31 -4.33 9.38
CA LYS A 151 -3.99 -3.42 10.32
C LYS A 151 -3.44 -1.99 10.37
N ARG A 152 -2.22 -1.76 9.90
CA ARG A 152 -1.56 -0.47 10.04
C ARG A 152 -1.77 0.35 8.76
N PRO A 153 -2.38 1.54 8.83
CA PRO A 153 -2.51 2.36 7.64
C PRO A 153 -1.17 2.88 7.18
N GLU A 154 -1.04 3.10 5.88
CA GLU A 154 -0.05 4.03 5.38
C GLU A 154 -0.58 5.45 5.54
N THR A 155 0.24 6.35 6.08
CA THR A 155 -0.13 7.76 6.21
C THR A 155 0.72 8.63 5.30
N TYR A 156 0.15 9.75 4.87
CA TYR A 156 0.87 10.78 4.13
C TYR A 156 0.16 12.13 4.22
N THR A 157 0.93 13.21 4.32
CA THR A 157 0.36 14.56 4.38
C THR A 157 0.70 15.35 3.11
N LEU A 158 -0.28 15.99 2.48
CA LEU A 158 -0.06 16.87 1.34
C LEU A 158 -0.29 18.32 1.76
N ILE A 159 0.71 19.16 1.54
CA ILE A 159 0.64 20.60 1.75
C ILE A 159 0.52 21.27 0.38
N MET A 160 -0.66 21.78 0.07
CA MET A 160 -0.99 22.33 -1.23
C MET A 160 -1.18 23.84 -1.11
N ILE A 161 -0.18 24.61 -1.54
CA ILE A 161 -0.19 26.07 -1.55
C ILE A 161 -0.73 26.54 -2.89
N THR A 162 -1.96 27.05 -2.89
CA THR A 162 -2.62 27.53 -4.11
C THR A 162 -2.28 28.99 -4.41
N ASP A 163 -1.97 29.78 -3.38
CA ASP A 163 -1.59 31.19 -3.54
C ASP A 163 -0.65 31.66 -2.41
N SER A 164 0.10 32.72 -2.70
CA SER A 164 1.05 33.32 -1.76
C SER A 164 1.21 34.82 -1.99
N SER A 165 1.31 35.60 -0.91
CA SER A 165 1.54 37.04 -0.94
C SER A 165 2.69 37.43 -0.01
N PRO A 166 3.79 38.00 -0.53
CA PRO A 166 4.14 38.12 -1.94
C PRO A 166 4.20 36.77 -2.68
N LYS A 167 4.07 36.78 -4.02
CA LYS A 167 4.11 35.53 -4.81
C LYS A 167 5.47 34.84 -4.65
N LEU A 168 5.45 33.59 -4.19
CA LEU A 168 6.62 32.74 -4.05
C LEU A 168 6.93 32.03 -5.36
N LYS A 169 8.22 31.91 -5.66
CA LYS A 169 8.77 31.07 -6.72
C LYS A 169 9.31 29.75 -6.16
N ALA A 170 9.53 28.77 -7.04
CA ALA A 170 10.11 27.47 -6.67
C ALA A 170 11.42 27.62 -5.86
N ASN A 171 12.30 28.52 -6.29
CA ASN A 171 13.60 28.74 -5.65
C ASN A 171 13.51 29.39 -4.26
N ASP A 172 12.40 30.06 -3.93
CA ASP A 172 12.18 30.62 -2.59
C ASP A 172 12.05 29.50 -1.55
N PHE A 173 11.34 28.42 -1.87
CA PHE A 173 11.20 27.25 -1.00
C PHE A 173 12.53 26.53 -0.76
N LEU A 174 13.40 26.48 -1.79
CA LEU A 174 14.68 25.78 -1.76
C LEU A 174 15.82 26.58 -1.13
N ARG A 175 15.73 27.92 -1.15
CA ARG A 175 16.82 28.80 -0.68
C ARG A 175 16.39 29.72 0.44
N ARG A 176 15.41 30.60 0.17
CA ARG A 176 15.00 31.66 1.09
C ARG A 176 14.34 31.11 2.35
N PHE A 177 13.42 30.17 2.18
CA PHE A 177 12.64 29.55 3.25
C PHE A 177 13.05 28.09 3.52
N ARG A 178 14.26 27.69 3.13
CA ARG A 178 14.68 26.28 3.13
C ARG A 178 14.47 25.55 4.47
N LYS A 179 14.75 26.21 5.60
CA LYS A 179 14.56 25.58 6.91
C LYS A 179 13.09 25.48 7.29
N GLN A 180 12.28 26.49 6.97
CA GLN A 180 10.84 26.48 7.15
C GLN A 180 10.19 25.40 6.27
N THR A 181 10.58 25.30 5.00
CA THR A 181 10.10 24.26 4.07
C THR A 181 10.41 22.87 4.63
N ALA A 182 11.64 22.63 5.10
CA ALA A 182 11.99 21.35 5.75
C ALA A 182 11.20 21.12 7.05
N GLY A 183 10.98 22.16 7.84
CA GLY A 183 10.15 22.12 9.05
C GLY A 183 8.70 21.75 8.76
N ILE A 184 8.12 22.31 7.69
CA ILE A 184 6.78 21.97 7.21
C ILE A 184 6.75 20.49 6.77
N LEU A 185 7.71 20.08 5.93
CA LEU A 185 7.73 18.71 5.39
C LEU A 185 7.85 17.62 6.47
N ARG A 186 8.47 17.95 7.60
CA ARG A 186 8.79 16.99 8.66
C ARG A 186 8.03 17.20 9.96
N GLY A 187 7.09 18.15 10.00
CA GLY A 187 6.39 18.49 11.24
C GLY A 187 7.32 18.99 12.36
N GLU A 188 8.48 19.58 12.04
CA GLU A 188 9.47 19.94 13.06
C GLU A 188 9.19 21.33 13.63
N ARG A 189 8.81 21.38 14.92
CA ARG A 189 8.57 22.63 15.65
C ARG A 189 9.85 23.45 15.80
N GLU A 190 10.96 22.80 16.09
CA GLU A 190 12.26 23.44 16.28
C GLU A 190 13.04 23.52 14.96
N TRP A 191 12.36 23.78 13.83
CA TRP A 191 12.94 23.82 12.48
C TRP A 191 14.20 24.69 12.36
N LYS A 192 14.32 25.74 13.20
CA LYS A 192 15.50 26.60 13.30
C LYS A 192 16.77 25.80 13.69
N LYS A 193 16.63 24.76 14.49
CA LYS A 193 17.70 23.86 14.97
C LYS A 193 18.02 22.72 14.02
N LEU A 194 17.23 22.50 12.95
CA LEU A 194 17.54 21.48 11.94
C LEU A 194 18.95 21.69 11.40
N SER A 195 19.71 20.60 11.37
CA SER A 195 21.06 20.59 10.80
C SER A 195 21.00 20.83 9.30
N SER A 196 22.08 21.34 8.71
CA SER A 196 22.13 21.57 7.26
C SER A 196 21.92 20.29 6.45
N LYS A 197 22.35 19.13 6.97
CA LYS A 197 22.16 17.81 6.34
C LYS A 197 20.71 17.38 6.35
N GLU A 198 20.00 17.59 7.46
CA GLU A 198 18.57 17.27 7.56
C GLU A 198 17.73 18.13 6.61
N VAL A 199 18.06 19.42 6.51
CA VAL A 199 17.39 20.33 5.57
C VAL A 199 17.70 19.94 4.11
N GLU A 200 18.93 19.54 3.81
CA GLU A 200 19.30 19.09 2.48
C GLU A 200 18.60 17.79 2.10
N ASP A 201 18.50 16.82 3.01
CA ASP A 201 17.79 15.57 2.76
C ASP A 201 16.28 15.79 2.56
N ALA A 202 15.63 16.63 3.38
CA ALA A 202 14.20 16.95 3.24
C ALA A 202 13.86 17.59 1.89
N LEU A 203 14.77 18.42 1.37
CA LEU A 203 14.56 19.18 0.12
C LEU A 203 15.21 18.51 -1.10
N LYS A 204 15.83 17.34 -0.93
CA LYS A 204 16.61 16.66 -1.98
C LYS A 204 15.75 16.27 -3.17
N THR A 205 14.53 15.84 -2.89
CA THR A 205 13.64 15.20 -3.86
C THR A 205 12.55 16.18 -4.27
N TYR A 206 12.77 16.90 -5.38
CA TYR A 206 11.80 17.87 -5.90
C TYR A 206 11.71 17.85 -7.42
N LEU A 207 10.59 18.36 -7.95
CA LEU A 207 10.39 18.71 -9.36
C LEU A 207 9.81 20.11 -9.47
N SER A 208 10.08 20.73 -10.60
CA SER A 208 9.62 22.06 -10.95
C SER A 208 9.54 22.09 -12.47
N TYR A 209 8.36 22.41 -13.02
CA TYR A 209 8.17 22.53 -14.47
C TYR A 209 8.56 23.93 -14.96
N SER A 210 8.26 24.95 -14.16
CA SER A 210 8.57 26.36 -14.38
C SER A 210 9.12 26.99 -13.09
N GLU A 211 9.64 28.22 -13.17
CA GLU A 211 10.11 28.94 -11.98
C GLU A 211 9.02 29.19 -10.93
N ASP A 212 7.75 29.09 -11.31
CA ASP A 212 6.60 29.42 -10.47
C ASP A 212 6.04 28.19 -9.72
N ASP A 213 6.35 26.96 -10.15
CA ASP A 213 5.83 25.74 -9.55
C ASP A 213 6.91 24.84 -8.97
N ILE A 214 6.56 24.17 -7.87
CA ILE A 214 7.41 23.18 -7.24
C ILE A 214 6.58 22.11 -6.55
N VAL A 215 7.04 20.87 -6.65
CA VAL A 215 6.62 19.75 -5.80
C VAL A 215 7.86 19.17 -5.12
N ILE A 216 7.83 19.11 -3.80
CA ILE A 216 8.88 18.51 -2.97
C ILE A 216 8.26 17.30 -2.27
N VAL A 217 8.89 16.13 -2.40
CA VAL A 217 8.39 14.87 -1.84
C VAL A 217 9.35 14.40 -0.76
N ASP A 218 8.87 14.36 0.48
CA ASP A 218 9.60 13.80 1.63
C ASP A 218 8.90 12.51 2.15
N TRP A 219 9.44 11.90 3.21
CA TRP A 219 8.98 10.63 3.79
C TRP A 219 7.56 10.68 4.32
N TYR A 220 7.21 11.75 5.03
CA TYR A 220 5.93 11.87 5.74
C TYR A 220 4.96 12.82 5.03
N SER A 221 5.47 13.72 4.19
CA SER A 221 4.64 14.68 3.50
C SER A 221 5.26 15.17 2.19
N ALA A 222 4.42 15.76 1.35
CA ALA A 222 4.84 16.49 0.17
C ALA A 222 4.32 17.93 0.22
N LEU A 223 5.12 18.86 -0.29
CA LEU A 223 4.73 20.25 -0.47
C LEU A 223 4.62 20.57 -1.95
N MET A 224 3.50 21.15 -2.35
CA MET A 224 3.21 21.59 -3.72
C MET A 224 2.84 23.07 -3.71
N SER A 225 3.39 23.84 -4.66
CA SER A 225 3.07 25.26 -4.83
C SER A 225 3.08 25.62 -6.32
N GLY A 226 2.21 26.56 -6.73
CA GLY A 226 2.21 27.15 -8.07
C GLY A 226 1.61 26.30 -9.20
N ALA A 227 1.31 25.02 -8.94
CA ALA A 227 0.78 24.06 -9.92
C ALA A 227 -0.77 23.98 -9.96
N VAL A 228 -1.49 25.08 -9.70
CA VAL A 228 -2.96 25.06 -9.44
C VAL A 228 -3.77 24.32 -10.51
N ASN A 229 -3.37 24.42 -11.78
CA ASN A 229 -4.10 23.80 -12.90
C ASN A 229 -3.96 22.27 -13.02
N TYR A 230 -2.98 21.68 -12.36
CA TYR A 230 -2.67 20.23 -12.43
C TYR A 230 -2.31 19.65 -11.06
N MET A 231 -2.62 20.35 -9.98
CA MET A 231 -2.27 19.95 -8.61
C MET A 231 -2.95 18.64 -8.22
N ASP A 232 -4.19 18.45 -8.66
CA ASP A 232 -4.93 17.20 -8.43
C ASP A 232 -4.28 16.03 -9.20
N ASP A 233 -3.66 16.25 -10.38
CA ASP A 233 -2.90 15.19 -11.08
C ASP A 233 -1.67 14.78 -10.25
N LEU A 234 -0.99 15.73 -9.59
CA LEU A 234 0.17 15.46 -8.73
C LEU A 234 -0.23 14.72 -7.45
N GLU A 235 -1.35 15.12 -6.83
CA GLU A 235 -1.94 14.45 -5.67
C GLU A 235 -2.20 12.97 -5.98
N HIS A 236 -2.93 12.66 -7.07
CA HIS A 236 -3.24 11.27 -7.44
C HIS A 236 -1.98 10.44 -7.76
N MET A 237 -0.92 11.04 -8.32
CA MET A 237 0.32 10.30 -8.58
C MET A 237 1.07 9.91 -7.31
N ILE A 238 1.07 10.78 -6.29
CA ILE A 238 1.66 10.47 -4.99
C ILE A 238 0.80 9.45 -4.25
N GLU A 239 -0.52 9.63 -4.30
CA GLU A 239 -1.51 8.70 -3.78
C GLU A 239 -1.29 7.28 -4.33
N LEU A 240 -1.16 7.14 -5.65
CA LEU A 240 -0.85 5.87 -6.31
C LEU A 240 0.43 5.23 -5.75
N ALA A 241 1.49 6.00 -5.57
CA ALA A 241 2.74 5.48 -5.01
C ALA A 241 2.56 5.03 -3.54
N LYS A 242 1.72 5.70 -2.76
CA LYS A 242 1.39 5.29 -1.37
C LYS A 242 0.52 4.04 -1.33
N ILE A 243 -0.46 3.92 -2.23
CA ILE A 243 -1.29 2.74 -2.41
C ILE A 243 -0.43 1.52 -2.71
N GLN A 244 0.49 1.62 -3.68
CA GLN A 244 1.40 0.50 -4.00
C GLN A 244 2.30 0.11 -2.83
N LEU A 245 2.77 1.10 -2.05
CA LEU A 245 3.55 0.82 -0.86
C LEU A 245 2.72 0.01 0.17
N LEU A 246 1.45 0.36 0.36
CA LEU A 246 0.54 -0.39 1.23
C LEU A 246 0.29 -1.80 0.68
N GLU A 247 0.05 -1.95 -0.62
CA GLU A 247 -0.13 -3.25 -1.26
C GLU A 247 1.11 -4.15 -1.02
N LEU A 248 2.31 -3.65 -1.31
CA LEU A 248 3.56 -4.40 -1.09
C LEU A 248 3.76 -4.80 0.38
N LYS A 249 3.44 -3.93 1.33
CA LYS A 249 3.49 -4.24 2.77
C LYS A 249 2.45 -5.30 3.16
N SER A 250 1.28 -5.25 2.53
CA SER A 250 0.22 -6.24 2.73
C SER A 250 0.66 -7.61 2.19
N TYR A 251 1.23 -7.67 0.99
CA TYR A 251 1.79 -8.91 0.44
C TYR A 251 2.96 -9.44 1.23
N ASP A 252 3.86 -8.58 1.70
CA ASP A 252 4.96 -8.97 2.58
C ASP A 252 4.45 -9.74 3.81
N LYS A 253 3.37 -9.25 4.43
CA LYS A 253 2.74 -9.87 5.60
C LYS A 253 1.97 -11.14 5.25
N LEU A 254 1.25 -11.16 4.13
CA LEU A 254 0.56 -12.36 3.63
C LEU A 254 1.57 -13.47 3.34
N LEU A 255 2.69 -13.14 2.68
CA LEU A 255 3.79 -14.05 2.39
C LEU A 255 4.39 -14.63 3.66
N ASP A 256 4.62 -13.83 4.69
CA ASP A 256 5.11 -14.32 5.98
C ASP A 256 4.18 -15.38 6.59
N MET A 257 2.87 -15.10 6.64
CA MET A 257 1.90 -16.04 7.18
C MET A 257 1.82 -17.34 6.36
N ARG A 258 2.00 -17.25 5.04
CA ARG A 258 1.98 -18.43 4.16
C ARG A 258 3.27 -19.23 4.26
N LEU A 259 4.42 -18.57 4.34
CA LEU A 259 5.72 -19.21 4.58
C LEU A 259 5.68 -19.97 5.92
N GLU A 260 5.22 -19.34 6.99
CA GLU A 260 5.07 -19.99 8.31
C GLU A 260 4.19 -21.24 8.23
N ARG A 261 3.02 -21.16 7.60
CA ARG A 261 2.14 -22.32 7.38
C ARG A 261 2.80 -23.41 6.53
N ALA A 262 3.55 -23.03 5.49
CA ALA A 262 4.26 -23.99 4.64
C ALA A 262 5.35 -24.71 5.43
N TYR A 263 6.10 -23.99 6.26
CA TYR A 263 7.09 -24.57 7.17
C TYR A 263 6.45 -25.51 8.19
N ASP A 264 5.35 -25.11 8.84
CA ASP A 264 4.62 -25.97 9.80
C ASP A 264 4.11 -27.25 9.14
N SER A 265 3.58 -27.12 7.92
CA SER A 265 3.11 -28.25 7.12
C SER A 265 4.24 -29.23 6.81
N LEU A 266 5.40 -28.72 6.40
CA LEU A 266 6.60 -29.51 6.17
C LEU A 266 7.11 -30.15 7.47
N TYR A 267 7.18 -29.40 8.57
CA TYR A 267 7.68 -29.90 9.86
C TYR A 267 6.79 -31.01 10.43
N ALA A 268 5.47 -30.85 10.35
CA ALA A 268 4.51 -31.89 10.74
C ALA A 268 4.69 -33.17 9.90
N VAL A 269 5.08 -33.04 8.63
CA VAL A 269 5.43 -34.16 7.76
C VAL A 269 6.75 -34.81 8.17
N PHE A 270 7.73 -34.03 8.64
CA PHE A 270 9.03 -34.54 9.10
C PHE A 270 9.01 -35.23 10.46
N THR A 271 8.05 -34.90 11.34
CA THR A 271 8.06 -35.31 12.76
C THR A 271 6.91 -36.21 13.20
N GLY A 272 5.94 -36.51 12.32
CA GLY A 272 4.81 -37.39 12.63
C GLY A 272 5.22 -38.85 12.93
N PRO A 273 4.48 -39.58 13.81
CA PRO A 273 4.83 -40.95 14.19
C PRO A 273 4.75 -41.91 12.99
N GLY A 274 5.65 -42.90 13.01
CA GLY A 274 6.00 -43.81 11.92
C GLY A 274 4.85 -44.35 11.06
N VAL A 275 5.16 -44.40 9.76
CA VAL A 275 4.32 -44.66 8.59
C VAL A 275 3.62 -46.02 8.62
N GLY A 276 2.28 -46.01 8.62
CA GLY A 276 1.46 -47.11 8.13
C GLY A 276 0.99 -46.85 6.69
N VAL A 277 1.11 -47.85 5.81
CA VAL A 277 0.84 -47.80 4.35
C VAL A 277 -0.55 -47.23 3.99
N PHE A 278 -1.55 -47.36 4.87
CA PHE A 278 -2.91 -46.86 4.64
C PHE A 278 -3.14 -45.40 5.05
N TRP A 279 -2.41 -44.90 6.06
CA TRP A 279 -2.36 -43.47 6.37
C TRP A 279 -1.57 -42.70 5.31
N GLY A 280 -0.69 -43.46 4.66
CA GLY A 280 -0.04 -43.33 3.37
C GLY A 280 -0.83 -42.79 2.15
N ARG A 281 -2.10 -42.39 2.21
CA ARG A 281 -2.77 -41.73 1.05
C ARG A 281 -3.35 -40.35 1.36
N ARG A 282 -3.85 -40.15 2.58
CA ARG A 282 -4.45 -38.88 3.04
C ARG A 282 -3.43 -37.75 3.22
N TRP A 283 -2.25 -38.08 3.75
CA TRP A 283 -1.11 -37.17 3.90
C TRP A 283 -0.54 -36.65 2.55
N TYR A 284 -0.43 -37.48 1.51
CA TYR A 284 0.00 -37.01 0.18
C TYR A 284 -0.99 -36.08 -0.48
N GLY A 285 -2.28 -36.41 -0.37
CA GLY A 285 -3.33 -35.53 -0.88
C GLY A 285 -3.25 -34.16 -0.23
N ARG A 286 -2.91 -34.09 1.06
CA ARG A 286 -2.71 -32.82 1.79
C ARG A 286 -1.46 -32.08 1.35
N LEU A 287 -0.33 -32.76 1.16
CA LEU A 287 0.89 -32.13 0.66
C LEU A 287 0.73 -31.60 -0.77
N ALA A 288 0.16 -32.41 -1.67
CA ALA A 288 -0.10 -32.01 -3.05
C ALA A 288 -1.14 -30.89 -3.16
N ALA A 289 -2.18 -30.90 -2.30
CA ALA A 289 -3.16 -29.81 -2.23
C ALA A 289 -2.54 -28.52 -1.69
N ALA A 290 -1.76 -28.59 -0.59
CA ALA A 290 -1.05 -27.44 -0.06
C ALA A 290 -0.05 -26.87 -1.09
N ALA A 291 0.64 -27.75 -1.81
CA ALA A 291 1.56 -27.37 -2.88
C ALA A 291 0.81 -26.70 -4.05
N GLY A 292 -0.36 -27.22 -4.45
CA GLY A 292 -1.22 -26.63 -5.48
C GLY A 292 -1.78 -25.26 -5.10
N GLU A 293 -2.31 -25.10 -3.88
CA GLU A 293 -2.81 -23.82 -3.36
C GLU A 293 -1.71 -22.74 -3.31
N LEU A 294 -0.47 -23.13 -2.99
CA LEU A 294 0.68 -22.23 -3.00
C LEU A 294 1.09 -21.84 -4.43
N ALA A 295 0.95 -22.74 -5.40
CA ALA A 295 1.30 -22.48 -6.80
C ALA A 295 0.29 -21.53 -7.47
N GLU A 296 -1.00 -21.71 -7.24
CA GLU A 296 -2.07 -20.84 -7.77
C GLU A 296 -1.93 -19.41 -7.24
N TRP A 297 -1.76 -19.26 -5.93
CA TRP A 297 -1.58 -17.95 -5.31
C TRP A 297 -0.27 -17.27 -5.72
N ARG A 298 0.80 -18.03 -5.97
CA ARG A 298 2.04 -17.48 -6.52
C ARG A 298 1.80 -16.82 -7.88
N VAL A 299 1.05 -17.45 -8.78
CA VAL A 299 0.74 -16.87 -10.09
C VAL A 299 0.06 -15.52 -9.90
N GLU A 300 -0.97 -15.47 -9.05
CA GLU A 300 -1.71 -14.24 -8.74
C GLU A 300 -0.82 -13.10 -8.22
N VAL A 301 0.07 -13.39 -7.26
CA VAL A 301 1.00 -12.36 -6.71
C VAL A 301 2.10 -11.99 -7.70
N THR A 302 2.54 -12.93 -8.55
CA THR A 302 3.59 -12.68 -9.54
C THR A 302 3.07 -11.75 -10.64
N ASP A 303 1.88 -12.01 -11.17
CA ASP A 303 1.21 -11.17 -12.16
C ASP A 303 1.03 -9.74 -11.61
N LEU A 304 0.66 -9.63 -10.34
CA LEU A 304 0.53 -8.33 -9.67
C LEU A 304 1.86 -7.57 -9.53
N VAL A 305 2.92 -8.27 -9.12
CA VAL A 305 4.27 -7.70 -9.02
C VAL A 305 4.77 -7.25 -10.40
N GLU A 306 4.46 -8.00 -11.46
CA GLU A 306 4.76 -7.62 -12.84
C GLU A 306 3.99 -6.36 -13.27
N ASP A 307 2.72 -6.23 -12.90
CA ASP A 307 1.92 -5.03 -13.16
C ASP A 307 2.49 -3.81 -12.43
N MET A 308 2.88 -3.95 -11.16
CA MET A 308 3.55 -2.89 -10.40
C MET A 308 4.87 -2.44 -11.04
N ARG A 309 5.63 -3.37 -11.62
CA ARG A 309 6.86 -3.05 -12.37
C ARG A 309 6.59 -2.28 -13.65
N ASN A 310 5.46 -2.51 -14.29
CA ASN A 310 5.14 -1.96 -15.61
C ASN A 310 4.45 -0.60 -15.58
N ILE A 311 3.93 -0.13 -14.44
CA ILE A 311 3.26 1.18 -14.29
C ILE A 311 4.06 2.36 -14.89
N LEU A 312 5.39 2.34 -14.74
CA LEU A 312 6.27 3.40 -15.24
C LEU A 312 6.31 3.50 -16.77
N LYS A 313 6.13 2.37 -17.48
CA LYS A 313 6.24 2.32 -18.95
C LYS A 313 5.08 3.04 -19.65
N PHE A 314 4.07 3.44 -18.89
CA PHE A 314 2.75 3.76 -19.40
C PHE A 314 2.10 4.99 -18.76
N THR A 315 2.90 5.84 -18.11
CA THR A 315 2.43 7.17 -17.69
C THR A 315 2.25 8.04 -18.93
N GLY A 316 1.01 8.38 -19.28
CA GLY A 316 0.68 9.18 -20.46
C GLY A 316 1.27 10.60 -20.45
N ASP A 317 1.78 11.06 -19.31
CA ASP A 317 2.45 12.35 -19.11
C ASP A 317 3.85 12.14 -18.48
N TRP A 318 4.89 12.61 -19.17
CA TRP A 318 6.28 12.50 -18.74
C TRP A 318 6.56 13.17 -17.39
N TYR A 319 5.86 14.27 -17.05
CA TYR A 319 6.05 14.96 -15.77
C TYR A 319 5.49 14.13 -14.62
N LEU A 320 4.33 13.50 -14.80
CA LEU A 320 3.75 12.57 -13.83
C LEU A 320 4.60 11.31 -13.65
N GLY A 321 5.16 10.77 -14.73
CA GLY A 321 6.13 9.67 -14.65
C GLY A 321 7.37 10.02 -13.85
N LYS A 322 7.88 11.26 -13.98
CA LYS A 322 8.98 11.75 -13.13
C LYS A 322 8.57 11.85 -11.66
N LEU A 323 7.38 12.39 -11.37
CA LEU A 323 6.88 12.52 -10.00
C LEU A 323 6.74 11.14 -9.34
N TYR A 324 6.18 10.17 -10.06
CA TYR A 324 6.12 8.80 -9.57
C TYR A 324 7.51 8.25 -9.28
N ARG A 325 8.47 8.42 -10.21
CA ARG A 325 9.82 7.89 -10.02
C ARG A 325 10.48 8.43 -8.75
N ILE A 326 10.41 9.74 -8.52
CA ILE A 326 11.00 10.34 -7.32
C ILE A 326 10.26 9.93 -6.04
N SER A 327 8.93 9.74 -6.13
CA SER A 327 8.11 9.30 -4.99
C SER A 327 8.40 7.85 -4.65
N SER A 328 8.49 6.99 -5.66
CA SER A 328 8.89 5.58 -5.53
C SER A 328 10.27 5.42 -4.92
N GLU A 329 11.23 6.29 -5.28
CA GLU A 329 12.56 6.31 -4.66
C GLU A 329 12.46 6.73 -3.20
N ARG A 330 11.75 7.83 -2.89
CA ARG A 330 11.61 8.33 -1.52
C ARG A 330 10.88 7.33 -0.61
N PHE A 331 9.87 6.64 -1.12
CA PHE A 331 9.09 5.63 -0.40
C PHE A 331 9.75 4.25 -0.37
N ARG A 332 10.89 4.08 -1.05
CA ARG A 332 11.62 2.81 -1.18
C ARG A 332 10.76 1.66 -1.70
N ILE A 333 9.86 1.94 -2.64
CA ILE A 333 8.96 0.93 -3.24
C ILE A 333 9.76 -0.24 -3.84
N GLN A 334 10.89 0.05 -4.49
CA GLN A 334 11.75 -0.99 -5.08
C GLN A 334 12.36 -1.93 -4.05
N ASP A 335 12.64 -1.45 -2.84
CA ASP A 335 13.19 -2.30 -1.77
C ASP A 335 12.11 -3.25 -1.22
N TRP A 336 10.88 -2.75 -1.10
CA TRP A 336 9.73 -3.58 -0.73
C TRP A 336 9.40 -4.60 -1.81
N LEU A 337 9.46 -4.20 -3.08
CA LEU A 337 9.28 -5.09 -4.22
C LEU A 337 10.32 -6.23 -4.20
N ALA A 338 11.60 -5.89 -3.98
CA ALA A 338 12.67 -6.88 -3.88
C ALA A 338 12.50 -7.83 -2.68
N LEU A 339 11.95 -7.33 -1.57
CA LEU A 339 11.65 -8.14 -0.39
C LEU A 339 10.51 -9.15 -0.68
N VAL A 340 9.44 -8.71 -1.33
CA VAL A 340 8.33 -9.55 -1.78
C VAL A 340 8.82 -10.60 -2.80
N ASP A 341 9.60 -10.18 -3.79
CA ASP A 341 10.23 -11.08 -4.78
C ASP A 341 11.05 -12.19 -4.10
N LYS A 342 11.86 -11.82 -3.11
CA LYS A 342 12.67 -12.79 -2.35
C LYS A 342 11.79 -13.80 -1.61
N LYS A 343 10.72 -13.34 -0.95
CA LYS A 343 9.79 -14.21 -0.21
C LYS A 343 9.02 -15.15 -1.15
N LEU A 344 8.62 -14.69 -2.32
CA LEU A 344 8.03 -15.53 -3.38
C LEU A 344 9.01 -16.62 -3.83
N GLY A 345 10.29 -16.28 -4.01
CA GLY A 345 11.35 -17.23 -4.33
C GLY A 345 11.54 -18.30 -3.24
N GLN A 346 11.56 -17.89 -1.97
CA GLN A 346 11.63 -18.83 -0.83
C GLN A 346 10.44 -19.78 -0.79
N LEU A 347 9.24 -19.29 -1.07
CA LEU A 347 8.04 -20.10 -1.15
C LEU A 347 8.13 -21.14 -2.28
N GLN A 348 8.69 -20.75 -3.43
CA GLN A 348 8.94 -21.65 -4.56
C GLN A 348 9.96 -22.75 -4.21
N GLU A 349 11.03 -22.41 -3.49
CA GLU A 349 12.03 -23.39 -3.03
C GLU A 349 11.40 -24.42 -2.08
N LEU A 350 10.57 -23.97 -1.12
CA LEU A 350 9.86 -24.88 -0.21
C LEU A 350 8.88 -25.78 -0.96
N TYR A 351 8.17 -25.25 -1.96
CA TYR A 351 7.32 -26.05 -2.84
C TYR A 351 8.11 -27.12 -3.59
N ALA A 352 9.25 -26.76 -4.19
CA ALA A 352 10.09 -27.69 -4.92
C ALA A 352 10.59 -28.83 -4.01
N MET A 353 11.04 -28.50 -2.79
CA MET A 353 11.44 -29.48 -1.78
C MET A 353 10.27 -30.39 -1.37
N ALA A 354 9.06 -29.83 -1.20
CA ALA A 354 7.87 -30.61 -0.88
C ALA A 354 7.51 -31.59 -1.99
N MET A 355 7.55 -31.14 -3.25
CA MET A 355 7.20 -31.94 -4.42
C MET A 355 8.23 -33.05 -4.68
N GLU A 356 9.52 -32.76 -4.55
CA GLU A 356 10.59 -33.77 -4.66
C GLU A 356 10.35 -34.93 -3.68
N ARG A 357 9.91 -34.65 -2.45
CA ARG A 357 9.57 -35.71 -1.50
C ARG A 357 8.34 -36.51 -1.91
N VAL A 358 7.33 -35.86 -2.49
CA VAL A 358 6.16 -36.57 -3.03
C VAL A 358 6.59 -37.52 -4.14
N ASP A 359 7.48 -37.09 -5.03
CA ASP A 359 7.97 -37.92 -6.13
C ASP A 359 8.86 -39.08 -5.65
N VAL A 360 9.78 -38.84 -4.72
CA VAL A 360 10.59 -39.90 -4.08
C VAL A 360 9.70 -40.97 -3.44
N HIS A 361 8.64 -40.54 -2.74
CA HIS A 361 7.78 -41.50 -2.07
C HIS A 361 6.78 -42.19 -3.02
N ARG A 362 6.38 -41.53 -4.12
CA ARG A 362 5.66 -42.17 -5.24
C ARG A 362 6.51 -43.26 -5.88
N ALA A 363 7.80 -42.99 -6.10
CA ALA A 363 8.75 -43.98 -6.59
C ALA A 363 8.87 -45.16 -5.61
N MET A 364 9.03 -44.89 -4.31
CA MET A 364 9.09 -45.92 -3.26
C MET A 364 7.81 -46.76 -3.17
N THR A 365 6.63 -46.15 -3.32
CA THR A 365 5.35 -46.87 -3.30
C THR A 365 5.13 -47.72 -4.55
N LEU A 366 5.54 -47.24 -5.72
CA LEU A 366 5.58 -48.04 -6.95
C LEU A 366 6.55 -49.22 -6.80
N GLU A 367 7.73 -48.98 -6.25
CA GLU A 367 8.72 -50.03 -5.98
C GLU A 367 8.16 -51.08 -5.02
N LEU A 368 7.54 -50.67 -3.90
CA LEU A 368 6.89 -51.59 -2.97
C LEU A 368 5.75 -52.39 -3.63
N LEU A 369 4.94 -51.76 -4.48
CA LEU A 369 3.88 -52.43 -5.23
C LEU A 369 4.46 -53.49 -6.18
N ILE A 370 5.55 -53.16 -6.87
CA ILE A 370 6.26 -54.11 -7.74
C ILE A 370 6.83 -55.27 -6.91
N ILE A 371 7.46 -54.98 -5.76
CA ILE A 371 7.99 -56.01 -4.86
C ILE A 371 6.86 -56.93 -4.35
N ILE A 372 5.72 -56.36 -3.95
CA ILE A 372 4.54 -57.13 -3.52
C ILE A 372 3.98 -57.98 -4.67
N LEU A 373 3.88 -57.42 -5.87
CA LEU A 373 3.41 -58.14 -7.06
C LEU A 373 4.32 -59.35 -7.34
N ILE A 374 5.64 -59.15 -7.36
CA ILE A 374 6.63 -60.22 -7.55
C ILE A 374 6.51 -61.27 -6.46
N ALA A 375 6.37 -60.86 -5.19
CA ALA A 375 6.22 -61.80 -4.08
C ALA A 375 4.95 -62.66 -4.23
N ILE A 376 3.84 -62.07 -4.67
CA ILE A 376 2.58 -62.78 -4.94
C ILE A 376 2.75 -63.76 -6.10
N GLU A 377 3.38 -63.35 -7.20
CA GLU A 377 3.64 -64.21 -8.37
C GLU A 377 4.51 -65.41 -8.01
N VAL A 378 5.59 -65.20 -7.25
CA VAL A 378 6.47 -66.28 -6.77
C VAL A 378 5.71 -67.26 -5.89
N LEU A 379 4.88 -66.74 -4.97
CA LEU A 379 4.09 -67.58 -4.07
C LEU A 379 3.04 -68.40 -4.84
N LEU A 380 2.38 -67.81 -5.82
CA LEU A 380 1.47 -68.51 -6.72
C LEU A 380 2.18 -69.58 -7.56
N ALA A 381 3.36 -69.28 -8.12
CA ALA A 381 4.14 -70.23 -8.90
C ALA A 381 4.57 -71.44 -8.06
N ILE A 382 4.95 -71.22 -6.79
CA ILE A 382 5.26 -72.31 -5.85
C ILE A 382 4.00 -73.14 -5.56
N VAL A 383 2.88 -72.49 -5.22
CA VAL A 383 1.63 -73.22 -4.89
C VAL A 383 1.10 -74.02 -6.08
N ILE A 384 1.22 -73.51 -7.30
CA ILE A 384 0.77 -74.17 -8.53
C ILE A 384 1.77 -75.24 -8.97
N GLY A 385 3.08 -75.02 -8.82
CA GLY A 385 4.12 -75.98 -9.20
C GLY A 385 4.30 -77.18 -8.28
N PHE A 386 3.71 -77.14 -7.07
CA PHE A 386 3.66 -78.26 -6.12
C PHE A 386 2.35 -79.08 -6.19
N LYS A 387 1.47 -78.80 -7.16
CA LYS A 387 0.34 -79.65 -7.56
C LYS A 387 0.69 -80.41 -8.83
#